data_AF-A0A1B6C1I4-F1
#
_entry.id   AF-A0A1B6C1I4-F1
#
_cell.length_a   1.000
_cell.length_b   1.000
_cell.length_c   1.000
_cell.angle_alpha   90.00
_cell.angle_beta   90.00
_cell.angle_gamma   90.00
#
_symmetry.space_group_name_H-M   'P 1'
#
loop_
_entity.id
_entity.type
_entity.pdbx_description
1 polymer ?
#
loop_
_entity_poly.entity_id
_entity_poly.type
_entity_poly.pdbx_seq_one_letter_code
_entity_poly.pdbx_strand_id
1 'polypeptide(L)'
;MSNNSKTTTKILQEAKKTVTSRCEVVVDNLLLQKINTVEVLVLKIEDRKQTSRLVHDLNKIFPLPTLQHIKRINKDEIVLCNADVVNPFDILLKAKFDLTGLSSHPRKIKVPSEKPTTRKQFEDATLLWPCGFHENKYLEKLLAGTLFDQEEQKLQLRWMKAALEAAKKSNVCVGATVVDPSNNQLIAVCGDDRTNNPVKHAIMVLIDLVARTQNGGVWAKSAHDYFCDSQILLDSFHHKKRDVNGFGKPVGPYLCTGYDVYVTREPCQMCAMALIHSRVRRVFYGCSYKNGALGTLIKLHTVRALNHHYEVFKGIYEHECQSLF
;
A
#
# COMPACT_ATOMS: atom_id res chain seq x y z
N MET A 1 -22.50 -24.69 45.12
CA MET A 1 -21.61 -23.52 44.90
C MET A 1 -20.54 -23.74 43.80
N SER A 2 -20.85 -24.44 42.70
CA SER A 2 -19.85 -24.75 41.64
C SER A 2 -20.20 -24.19 40.24
N ASN A 3 -21.44 -23.75 40.00
CA ASN A 3 -21.89 -23.30 38.68
C ASN A 3 -21.75 -21.80 38.37
N ASN A 4 -21.47 -20.95 39.37
CA ASN A 4 -21.31 -19.50 39.13
C ASN A 4 -19.91 -19.08 38.67
N SER A 5 -18.90 -19.93 38.91
CA SER A 5 -17.51 -19.64 38.51
C SER A 5 -17.33 -19.78 36.99
N LYS A 6 -17.90 -20.82 36.37
CA LYS A 6 -17.73 -21.09 34.92
C LYS A 6 -18.44 -20.07 34.01
N THR A 7 -19.58 -19.53 34.45
CA THR A 7 -20.33 -18.50 33.69
C THR A 7 -19.59 -17.17 33.70
N THR A 8 -18.97 -16.81 34.84
CA THR A 8 -18.19 -15.58 34.98
C THR A 8 -16.90 -15.63 34.16
N THR A 9 -16.24 -16.79 34.05
CA THR A 9 -15.05 -16.96 33.21
C THR A 9 -15.36 -16.93 31.71
N LYS A 10 -16.54 -17.40 31.28
CA LYS A 10 -17.01 -17.25 29.89
C LYS A 10 -17.34 -15.79 29.55
N ILE A 11 -18.01 -15.07 30.45
CA ILE A 11 -18.32 -13.64 30.26
C ILE A 11 -17.03 -12.80 30.24
N LEU A 12 -16.02 -13.16 31.03
CA LEU A 12 -14.69 -12.52 31.01
C LEU A 12 -13.81 -12.93 29.81
N GLN A 13 -14.06 -14.08 29.20
CA GLN A 13 -13.43 -14.46 27.92
C GLN A 13 -14.11 -13.80 26.72
N GLU A 14 -15.43 -13.59 26.76
CA GLU A 14 -16.17 -12.82 25.74
C GLU A 14 -15.88 -11.31 25.85
N ALA A 15 -15.72 -10.78 27.07
CA ALA A 15 -15.31 -9.40 27.32
C ALA A 15 -13.83 -9.11 27.00
N LYS A 16 -13.04 -10.13 26.63
CA LYS A 16 -11.65 -10.02 26.13
C LYS A 16 -11.54 -10.14 24.61
N LYS A 17 -12.65 -10.07 23.86
CA LYS A 17 -12.61 -9.58 22.48
C LYS A 17 -12.50 -8.06 22.54
N THR A 18 -11.33 -7.59 22.94
CA THR A 18 -10.92 -6.20 22.83
C THR A 18 -11.23 -5.77 21.41
N VAL A 19 -12.06 -4.73 21.24
CA VAL A 19 -12.21 -4.04 19.95
C VAL A 19 -10.79 -3.86 19.41
N THR A 20 -10.47 -4.58 18.33
CA THR A 20 -9.16 -4.50 17.70
C THR A 20 -9.06 -3.08 17.16
N SER A 21 -8.51 -2.17 17.96
CA SER A 21 -8.39 -0.75 17.62
C SER A 21 -7.34 -0.52 16.53
N ARG A 22 -6.56 -1.55 16.19
CA ARG A 22 -5.43 -1.47 15.29
C ARG A 22 -5.82 -1.99 13.91
N CYS A 23 -5.89 -1.08 12.95
CA CYS A 23 -6.09 -1.45 11.56
C CYS A 23 -4.83 -2.16 11.01
N GLU A 24 -5.02 -3.21 10.21
CA GLU A 24 -3.94 -3.88 9.47
C GLU A 24 -3.82 -3.25 8.08
N VAL A 25 -2.61 -2.91 7.65
CA VAL A 25 -2.40 -2.40 6.28
C VAL A 25 -2.52 -3.53 5.25
N VAL A 26 -3.15 -3.26 4.12
CA VAL A 26 -3.14 -4.15 2.96
C VAL A 26 -2.16 -3.63 1.91
N VAL A 27 -1.02 -4.31 1.79
CA VAL A 27 0.09 -3.95 0.88
C VAL A 27 0.26 -4.92 -0.28
N ASP A 28 1.01 -4.53 -1.30
CA ASP A 28 1.42 -5.39 -2.40
C ASP A 28 2.20 -6.62 -1.87
N ASN A 29 1.89 -7.80 -2.39
CA ASN A 29 2.59 -9.05 -2.03
C ASN A 29 4.09 -8.99 -2.34
N LEU A 30 4.50 -8.19 -3.33
CA LEU A 30 5.91 -8.00 -3.69
C LEU A 30 6.74 -7.36 -2.56
N LEU A 31 6.10 -6.70 -1.60
CA LEU A 31 6.79 -6.14 -0.42
C LEU A 31 7.02 -7.18 0.67
N LEU A 32 6.26 -8.27 0.65
CA LEU A 32 6.30 -9.35 1.65
C LEU A 32 7.00 -10.61 1.12
N GLN A 33 7.24 -10.70 -0.19
CA GLN A 33 7.89 -11.83 -0.81
C GLN A 33 9.37 -11.94 -0.41
N LYS A 34 9.88 -13.18 -0.45
CA LYS A 34 11.32 -13.45 -0.36
C LYS A 34 12.02 -12.91 -1.60
N ILE A 35 13.28 -12.54 -1.43
CA ILE A 35 14.10 -12.03 -2.54
C ILE A 35 14.40 -13.13 -3.54
N ASN A 36 14.17 -12.79 -4.81
CA ASN A 36 14.60 -13.61 -5.93
C ASN A 36 16.10 -13.48 -6.12
N THR A 37 16.71 -14.55 -6.63
CA THR A 37 18.16 -14.62 -6.81
C THR A 37 18.52 -14.93 -8.24
N VAL A 38 19.66 -14.40 -8.67
CA VAL A 38 20.31 -14.73 -9.94
C VAL A 38 21.73 -15.25 -9.66
N GLU A 39 22.24 -16.09 -10.54
CA GLU A 39 23.60 -16.61 -10.42
C GLU A 39 24.60 -15.68 -11.08
N VAL A 40 25.71 -15.39 -10.40
CA VAL A 40 26.82 -14.61 -10.95
C VAL A 40 28.11 -15.37 -10.78
N LEU A 41 29.07 -15.09 -11.66
CA LEU A 41 30.43 -15.58 -11.54
C LEU A 41 31.25 -14.60 -10.70
N VAL A 42 31.94 -15.12 -9.69
CA VAL A 42 32.87 -14.38 -8.85
C VAL A 42 34.27 -14.96 -8.93
N LEU A 43 35.26 -14.09 -8.76
CA LEU A 43 36.67 -14.45 -8.63
C LEU A 43 37.19 -13.92 -7.31
N LYS A 44 38.19 -14.61 -6.74
CA LYS A 44 38.90 -14.13 -5.55
C LYS A 44 39.96 -13.13 -5.97
N ILE A 45 40.06 -12.03 -5.23
CA ILE A 45 41.12 -11.03 -5.30
C ILE A 45 42.25 -11.51 -4.39
N GLU A 46 43.39 -11.86 -4.99
CA GLU A 46 44.60 -12.29 -4.28
C GLU A 46 45.49 -11.10 -3.91
N ASP A 47 45.55 -10.08 -4.77
CA ASP A 47 46.24 -8.82 -4.48
C ASP A 47 45.24 -7.66 -4.32
N ARG A 48 44.99 -7.28 -3.05
CA ARG A 48 44.07 -6.19 -2.72
C ARG A 48 44.50 -4.83 -3.28
N LYS A 49 45.76 -4.62 -3.66
CA LYS A 49 46.22 -3.36 -4.30
C LYS A 49 45.62 -3.17 -5.69
N GLN A 50 45.24 -4.26 -6.36
CA GLN A 50 44.64 -4.22 -7.70
C GLN A 50 43.13 -3.94 -7.70
N THR A 51 42.48 -3.95 -6.53
CA THR A 51 41.01 -3.89 -6.39
C THR A 51 40.36 -2.76 -7.19
N SER A 52 40.86 -1.52 -7.06
CA SER A 52 40.27 -0.36 -7.75
C SER A 52 40.43 -0.43 -9.26
N ARG A 53 41.59 -0.91 -9.75
CA ARG A 53 41.85 -1.15 -11.17
C ARG A 53 40.88 -2.20 -11.72
N LEU A 54 40.78 -3.35 -11.04
CA LEU A 54 39.93 -4.46 -11.44
C LEU A 54 38.46 -4.04 -11.54
N VAL A 55 37.92 -3.29 -10.57
CA VAL A 55 36.55 -2.78 -10.64
C VAL A 55 36.34 -1.86 -11.85
N HIS A 56 37.28 -0.94 -12.08
CA HIS A 56 37.19 0.01 -13.18
C HIS A 56 37.20 -0.69 -14.55
N ASP A 57 38.14 -1.61 -14.74
CA ASP A 57 38.30 -2.35 -16.00
C ASP A 57 37.12 -3.31 -16.23
N LEU A 58 36.66 -3.99 -15.18
CA LEU A 58 35.49 -4.87 -15.28
C LEU A 58 34.20 -4.12 -15.55
N ASN A 59 34.02 -2.89 -15.06
CA ASN A 59 32.85 -2.09 -15.38
C ASN A 59 32.79 -1.71 -16.87
N LYS A 60 33.93 -1.66 -17.57
CA LYS A 60 33.98 -1.44 -19.02
C LYS A 60 33.66 -2.69 -19.82
N ILE A 61 34.16 -3.86 -19.39
CA ILE A 61 34.04 -5.12 -20.15
C ILE A 61 32.76 -5.87 -19.81
N PHE A 62 32.44 -5.96 -18.52
CA PHE A 62 31.26 -6.62 -17.98
C PHE A 62 30.47 -5.66 -17.08
N PRO A 63 29.77 -4.67 -17.66
CA PRO A 63 28.82 -3.86 -16.92
C PRO A 63 27.69 -4.74 -16.37
N LEU A 64 27.14 -4.35 -15.22
CA LEU A 64 26.06 -5.06 -14.54
C LEU A 64 24.79 -4.18 -14.52
N PRO A 65 24.16 -3.91 -15.69
CA PRO A 65 23.07 -2.92 -15.78
C PRO A 65 21.85 -3.30 -14.94
N THR A 66 21.54 -4.58 -14.82
CA THR A 66 20.40 -5.10 -14.03
C THR A 66 20.73 -5.32 -12.56
N LEU A 67 22.01 -5.26 -12.17
CA LEU A 67 22.49 -5.55 -10.81
C LEU A 67 23.26 -4.37 -10.20
N GLN A 68 22.88 -3.13 -10.54
CA GLN A 68 23.54 -1.93 -9.99
C GLN A 68 23.34 -1.76 -8.47
N HIS A 69 22.36 -2.46 -7.88
CA HIS A 69 22.10 -2.42 -6.44
C HIS A 69 23.09 -3.26 -5.62
N ILE A 70 23.74 -4.27 -6.20
CA ILE A 70 24.73 -5.06 -5.47
C ILE A 70 26.10 -4.37 -5.48
N LYS A 71 26.90 -4.55 -4.43
CA LYS A 71 28.29 -4.08 -4.45
C LYS A 71 29.11 -4.98 -5.37
N ARG A 72 30.00 -4.41 -6.18
CA ARG A 72 30.88 -5.18 -7.08
C ARG A 72 31.83 -6.12 -6.32
N ILE A 73 32.20 -5.74 -5.09
CA ILE A 73 33.13 -6.46 -4.23
C ILE A 73 32.46 -6.82 -2.92
N ASN A 74 32.78 -8.01 -2.41
CA ASN A 74 32.48 -8.46 -1.06
C ASN A 74 33.72 -9.10 -0.45
N LYS A 75 34.34 -8.46 0.55
CA LYS A 75 35.62 -8.88 1.13
C LYS A 75 36.70 -9.05 0.05
N ASP A 76 37.08 -10.29 -0.24
CA ASP A 76 38.13 -10.66 -1.18
C ASP A 76 37.55 -11.24 -2.48
N GLU A 77 36.25 -11.07 -2.73
CA GLU A 77 35.59 -11.59 -3.93
C GLU A 77 35.04 -10.45 -4.78
N ILE A 78 35.20 -10.57 -6.10
CA ILE A 78 34.70 -9.61 -7.09
C ILE A 78 33.74 -10.30 -8.05
N VAL A 79 32.61 -9.63 -8.33
CA VAL A 79 31.66 -10.09 -9.34
C VAL A 79 32.22 -9.83 -10.73
N LEU A 80 32.32 -10.89 -11.54
CA LEU A 80 32.77 -10.82 -12.91
C LEU A 80 31.61 -10.47 -13.85
N CYS A 81 30.60 -11.33 -13.94
CA CYS A 81 29.44 -11.18 -14.81
C CYS A 81 28.30 -12.10 -14.35
N ASN A 82 27.14 -11.99 -15.00
CA ASN A 82 26.04 -12.94 -14.84
C ASN A 82 26.47 -14.33 -15.35
N ALA A 83 25.99 -15.40 -14.71
CA ALA A 83 26.41 -16.76 -15.01
C ALA A 83 25.86 -17.31 -16.35
N ASP A 84 24.95 -16.58 -16.99
CA ASP A 84 24.41 -16.84 -18.33
C ASP A 84 25.35 -16.40 -19.47
N VAL A 85 26.39 -15.61 -19.17
CA VAL A 85 27.40 -15.20 -20.16
C VAL A 85 28.20 -16.42 -20.61
N VAL A 86 28.16 -16.68 -21.92
CA VAL A 86 28.90 -17.78 -22.55
C VAL A 86 30.39 -17.41 -22.69
N ASN A 87 31.27 -18.31 -22.27
CA ASN A 87 32.74 -18.19 -22.35
C ASN A 87 33.29 -16.81 -21.91
N PRO A 88 33.07 -16.40 -20.65
CA PRO A 88 33.48 -15.07 -20.17
C PRO A 88 35.00 -14.86 -20.23
N PHE A 89 35.80 -15.91 -20.08
CA PHE A 89 37.27 -15.82 -20.18
C PHE A 89 37.78 -15.55 -21.59
N ASP A 90 37.08 -16.04 -22.62
CA ASP A 90 37.42 -15.72 -24.02
C ASP A 90 37.20 -14.23 -24.30
N ILE A 91 36.16 -13.65 -23.71
CA ILE A 91 35.85 -12.20 -23.80
C ILE A 91 36.96 -11.41 -23.09
N LEU A 92 37.37 -11.82 -21.88
CA LEU A 92 38.48 -11.19 -21.16
C LEU A 92 39.79 -11.23 -21.96
N LEU A 93 40.10 -12.38 -22.57
CA LEU A 93 41.30 -12.56 -23.39
C LEU A 93 41.28 -11.63 -24.62
N LYS A 94 40.15 -11.57 -25.34
CA LYS A 94 39.95 -10.67 -26.49
C LYS A 94 40.07 -9.20 -26.09
N ALA A 95 39.57 -8.84 -24.91
CA ALA A 95 39.66 -7.49 -24.35
C ALA A 95 41.04 -7.15 -23.76
N LYS A 96 42.00 -8.09 -23.78
CA LYS A 96 43.34 -7.96 -23.16
C LYS A 96 43.24 -7.56 -21.68
N PHE A 97 42.27 -8.13 -20.96
CA PHE A 97 42.08 -7.84 -19.55
C PHE A 97 43.25 -8.37 -18.72
N ASP A 98 43.83 -7.51 -17.89
CA ASP A 98 44.89 -7.88 -16.97
C ASP A 98 44.33 -8.58 -15.73
N LEU A 99 44.45 -9.92 -15.73
CA LEU A 99 44.04 -10.85 -14.66
C LEU A 99 44.96 -10.80 -13.43
N THR A 100 46.03 -10.00 -13.42
CA THR A 100 46.95 -9.91 -12.29
C THR A 100 46.21 -9.57 -11.00
N GLY A 101 46.41 -10.39 -9.96
CA GLY A 101 45.75 -10.23 -8.66
C GLY A 101 44.38 -10.92 -8.55
N LEU A 102 43.96 -11.72 -9.54
CA LEU A 102 42.77 -12.57 -9.47
C LEU A 102 43.14 -14.07 -9.45
N SER A 103 42.31 -14.85 -8.76
CA SER A 103 42.39 -16.32 -8.80
C SER A 103 42.06 -16.89 -10.17
N SER A 104 42.54 -18.10 -10.47
CA SER A 104 42.26 -18.82 -11.73
C SER A 104 40.90 -19.55 -11.78
N HIS A 105 40.24 -19.76 -10.65
CA HIS A 105 39.05 -20.60 -10.55
C HIS A 105 37.80 -19.76 -10.21
N PRO A 106 36.92 -19.48 -11.20
CA PRO A 106 35.66 -18.79 -10.93
C PRO A 106 34.71 -19.66 -10.11
N ARG A 107 33.90 -19.02 -9.27
CA ARG A 107 32.80 -19.66 -8.55
C ARG A 107 31.48 -19.07 -8.97
N LYS A 108 30.45 -19.91 -9.03
CA LYS A 108 29.06 -19.46 -9.17
C LYS A 108 28.47 -19.22 -7.79
N ILE A 109 27.85 -18.07 -7.60
CA ILE A 109 27.14 -17.71 -6.36
C ILE A 109 25.79 -17.11 -6.69
N LYS A 110 24.86 -17.17 -5.74
CA LYS A 110 23.54 -16.53 -5.86
C LYS A 110 23.56 -15.15 -5.21
N VAL A 111 23.08 -14.15 -5.94
CA VAL A 111 22.95 -12.77 -5.46
C VAL A 111 21.51 -12.27 -5.66
N PRO A 112 21.06 -11.26 -4.91
CA PRO A 112 19.74 -10.66 -5.10
C PRO A 112 19.52 -10.17 -6.54
N SER A 113 18.48 -10.65 -7.20
CA SER A 113 18.17 -10.24 -8.58
C SER A 113 17.57 -8.84 -8.67
N GLU A 114 16.97 -8.37 -7.58
CA GLU A 114 16.30 -7.07 -7.50
C GLU A 114 16.78 -6.30 -6.26
N LYS A 115 16.63 -4.98 -6.32
CA LYS A 115 16.90 -4.11 -5.17
C LYS A 115 15.88 -4.38 -4.06
N PRO A 116 16.33 -4.63 -2.81
CA PRO A 116 15.41 -4.78 -1.69
C PRO A 116 14.60 -3.49 -1.47
N THR A 117 13.30 -3.64 -1.25
CA THR A 117 12.39 -2.51 -1.03
C THR A 117 12.11 -2.29 0.45
N THR A 118 12.09 -3.35 1.26
CA THR A 118 11.86 -3.30 2.71
C THR A 118 13.12 -3.62 3.50
N ARG A 119 13.18 -3.21 4.76
CA ARG A 119 14.29 -3.54 5.69
C ARG A 119 14.50 -5.04 5.80
N LYS A 120 13.42 -5.80 5.94
CA LYS A 120 13.45 -7.27 6.00
C LYS A 120 14.08 -7.87 4.74
N GLN A 121 13.65 -7.41 3.56
CA GLN A 121 14.28 -7.82 2.31
C GLN A 121 15.75 -7.45 2.31
N PHE A 122 16.13 -6.25 2.72
CA PHE A 122 17.53 -5.85 2.76
C PHE A 122 18.39 -6.75 3.66
N GLU A 123 17.88 -7.13 4.83
CA GLU A 123 18.53 -8.08 5.74
C GLU A 123 18.74 -9.44 5.06
N ASP A 124 17.69 -9.99 4.45
CA ASP A 124 17.75 -11.25 3.70
C ASP A 124 18.72 -11.17 2.50
N ALA A 125 18.73 -10.05 1.77
CA ALA A 125 19.62 -9.81 0.63
C ALA A 125 21.09 -9.78 1.06
N THR A 126 21.38 -9.12 2.18
CA THR A 126 22.74 -8.92 2.67
C THR A 126 23.39 -10.23 3.12
N LEU A 127 22.60 -11.23 3.51
CA LEU A 127 23.08 -12.59 3.78
C LEU A 127 23.61 -13.28 2.53
N LEU A 128 23.09 -12.93 1.34
CA LEU A 128 23.54 -13.49 0.06
C LEU A 128 24.72 -12.70 -0.50
N TRP A 129 24.56 -11.39 -0.62
CA TRP A 129 25.61 -10.50 -1.13
C TRP A 129 25.34 -9.05 -0.70
N PRO A 130 26.37 -8.26 -0.35
CA PRO A 130 26.17 -6.88 0.07
C PRO A 130 25.52 -6.05 -1.04
N CYS A 131 24.47 -5.32 -0.69
CA CYS A 131 23.76 -4.43 -1.60
C CYS A 131 23.53 -3.05 -0.96
N GLY A 132 23.21 -2.06 -1.79
CA GLY A 132 22.81 -0.74 -1.36
C GLY A 132 21.32 -0.70 -1.02
N PHE A 133 20.99 -0.17 0.16
CA PHE A 133 19.61 0.02 0.59
C PHE A 133 19.46 1.39 1.22
N HIS A 134 18.38 2.07 0.83
CA HIS A 134 17.95 3.33 1.41
C HIS A 134 16.56 3.09 1.98
N GLU A 135 16.45 3.20 3.30
CA GLU A 135 15.21 2.89 3.99
C GLU A 135 14.14 3.94 3.70
N ASN A 136 12.96 3.46 3.29
CA ASN A 136 11.78 4.28 3.23
C ASN A 136 11.09 4.27 4.61
N LYS A 137 11.42 5.27 5.45
CA LYS A 137 10.87 5.40 6.82
C LYS A 137 9.34 5.34 6.88
N TYR A 138 8.67 5.87 5.85
CA TYR A 138 7.21 5.83 5.77
C TYR A 138 6.70 4.40 5.59
N LEU A 139 7.27 3.69 4.61
CA LEU A 139 6.94 2.29 4.34
C LEU A 139 7.22 1.39 5.54
N GLU A 140 8.33 1.61 6.24
CA GLU A 140 8.65 0.81 7.44
C GLU A 140 7.65 1.06 8.57
N LYS A 141 7.25 2.31 8.82
CA LYS A 141 6.16 2.61 9.77
C LYS A 141 4.84 1.97 9.36
N LEU A 142 4.53 1.99 8.06
CA LEU A 142 3.34 1.37 7.48
C LEU A 142 3.33 -0.14 7.74
N LEU A 143 4.41 -0.84 7.40
CA LEU A 143 4.55 -2.29 7.58
C LEU A 143 4.62 -2.70 9.06
N ALA A 144 5.24 -1.89 9.91
CA ALA A 144 5.26 -2.09 11.36
C ALA A 144 3.90 -1.80 12.03
N GLY A 145 2.95 -1.21 11.29
CA GLY A 145 1.64 -0.79 11.81
C GLY A 145 1.73 0.33 12.84
N THR A 146 2.76 1.18 12.76
CA THR A 146 3.02 2.32 13.67
C THR A 146 2.81 3.66 12.97
N LEU A 147 2.11 3.64 11.84
CA LEU A 147 1.84 4.83 11.03
C LEU A 147 1.00 5.86 11.78
N PHE A 148 -0.01 5.40 12.54
CA PHE A 148 -0.99 6.26 13.19
C PHE A 148 -0.74 6.38 14.69
N ASP A 149 -0.82 7.61 15.19
CA ASP A 149 -0.81 7.86 16.64
C ASP A 149 -2.16 7.53 17.31
N GLN A 150 -2.25 7.71 18.63
CA GLN A 150 -3.46 7.38 19.39
C GLN A 150 -4.64 8.31 19.06
N GLU A 151 -4.39 9.57 18.73
CA GLU A 151 -5.46 10.53 18.41
C GLU A 151 -6.01 10.28 17.00
N GLU A 152 -5.15 9.98 16.03
CA GLU A 152 -5.54 9.54 14.70
C GLU A 152 -6.37 8.24 14.75
N GLN A 153 -5.96 7.27 15.58
CA GLN A 153 -6.73 6.03 15.78
C GLN A 153 -8.12 6.30 16.36
N LYS A 154 -8.25 7.22 17.34
CA LYS A 154 -9.57 7.63 17.87
C LYS A 154 -10.45 8.27 16.80
N LEU A 155 -9.88 9.12 15.93
CA LEU A 155 -10.59 9.72 14.81
C LEU A 155 -11.06 8.65 13.81
N GLN A 156 -10.19 7.70 13.45
CA GLN A 156 -10.54 6.58 12.58
C GLN A 156 -11.73 5.79 13.14
N LEU A 157 -11.71 5.47 14.44
CA LEU A 157 -12.83 4.80 15.11
C LEU A 157 -14.11 5.64 15.04
N ARG A 158 -14.03 6.95 15.30
CA ARG A 158 -15.17 7.86 15.18
C ARG A 158 -15.80 7.83 13.77
N TRP A 159 -14.98 7.87 12.72
CA TRP A 159 -15.45 7.89 11.34
C TRP A 159 -16.03 6.55 10.88
N MET A 160 -15.44 5.44 11.29
CA MET A 160 -16.03 4.11 11.05
C MET A 160 -17.35 3.93 11.82
N LYS A 161 -17.46 4.47 13.04
CA LYS A 161 -18.72 4.45 13.79
C LYS A 161 -19.84 5.19 13.04
N ALA A 162 -19.54 6.32 12.40
CA ALA A 162 -20.52 7.00 11.55
C ALA A 162 -20.97 6.12 10.36
N ALA A 163 -20.04 5.38 9.74
CA ALA A 163 -20.37 4.44 8.68
C ALA A 163 -21.23 3.27 9.18
N LEU A 164 -20.97 2.74 10.39
CA LEU A 164 -21.79 1.71 11.04
C LEU A 164 -23.23 2.18 11.29
N GLU A 165 -23.41 3.41 11.79
CA GLU A 165 -24.75 3.96 12.02
C GLU A 165 -25.53 4.17 10.71
N ALA A 166 -24.85 4.54 9.63
CA ALA A 166 -25.45 4.61 8.30
C ALA A 166 -25.80 3.22 7.76
N ALA A 167 -24.93 2.23 7.99
CA ALA A 167 -25.17 0.85 7.59
C ALA A 167 -26.47 0.30 8.21
N LYS A 168 -26.68 0.51 9.52
CA LYS A 168 -27.90 0.07 10.24
C LYS A 168 -29.20 0.64 9.68
N LYS A 169 -29.14 1.80 9.01
CA LYS A 169 -30.30 2.45 8.38
C LYS A 169 -30.50 2.03 6.93
N SER A 170 -29.53 1.33 6.34
CA SER A 170 -29.59 0.86 4.95
C SER A 170 -30.20 -0.54 4.86
N ASN A 171 -30.91 -0.82 3.78
CA ASN A 171 -31.55 -2.13 3.56
C ASN A 171 -30.54 -3.28 3.40
N VAL A 172 -29.31 -2.98 2.98
CA VAL A 172 -28.26 -3.98 2.69
C VAL A 172 -27.15 -3.98 3.75
N CYS A 173 -27.36 -3.22 4.83
CA CYS A 173 -26.47 -3.15 5.98
C CYS A 173 -25.02 -2.78 5.65
N VAL A 174 -24.79 -1.95 4.62
CA VAL A 174 -23.46 -1.39 4.32
C VAL A 174 -23.54 0.12 4.37
N GLY A 175 -22.65 0.73 5.12
CA GLY A 175 -22.48 2.17 5.20
C GLY A 175 -21.04 2.60 4.94
N ALA A 176 -20.90 3.85 4.52
CA ALA A 176 -19.63 4.48 4.22
C ALA A 176 -19.59 5.96 4.64
N THR A 177 -18.39 6.45 4.92
CA THR A 177 -18.08 7.80 5.36
C THR A 177 -16.86 8.31 4.61
N VAL A 178 -16.83 9.59 4.22
CA VAL A 178 -15.66 10.27 3.63
C VAL A 178 -15.33 11.53 4.41
N VAL A 179 -14.04 11.75 4.66
CA VAL A 179 -13.54 12.87 5.46
C VAL A 179 -12.38 13.57 4.77
N ASP A 180 -12.26 14.87 5.01
CA ASP A 180 -11.07 15.63 4.70
C ASP A 180 -10.10 15.55 5.90
N PRO A 181 -8.97 14.86 5.75
CA PRO A 181 -8.02 14.67 6.83
C PRO A 181 -7.13 15.88 7.09
N SER A 182 -7.15 16.92 6.24
CA SER A 182 -6.35 18.14 6.45
C SER A 182 -6.90 19.01 7.57
N ASN A 183 -8.22 18.94 7.80
CA ASN A 183 -8.94 19.71 8.81
C ASN A 183 -9.87 18.84 9.67
N ASN A 184 -9.78 17.51 9.55
CA ASN A 184 -10.62 16.52 10.24
C ASN A 184 -12.13 16.74 10.03
N GLN A 185 -12.53 17.22 8.85
CA GLN A 185 -13.92 17.51 8.54
C GLN A 185 -14.63 16.30 7.93
N LEU A 186 -15.84 16.04 8.41
CA LEU A 186 -16.76 15.08 7.79
C LEU A 186 -17.34 15.67 6.51
N ILE A 187 -17.18 14.99 5.38
CA ILE A 187 -17.69 15.46 4.08
C ILE A 187 -19.06 14.84 3.78
N ALA A 188 -19.16 13.51 3.82
CA ALA A 188 -20.42 12.81 3.55
C ALA A 188 -20.51 11.46 4.28
N VAL A 189 -21.73 11.00 4.54
CA VAL A 189 -22.05 9.69 5.12
C VAL A 189 -23.28 9.11 4.43
N CYS A 190 -23.22 7.86 4.01
CA CYS A 190 -24.35 7.21 3.33
C CYS A 190 -24.46 5.71 3.61
N GLY A 191 -25.64 5.19 3.34
CA GLY A 191 -25.93 3.76 3.26
C GLY A 191 -25.88 3.25 1.83
N ASP A 192 -25.90 1.93 1.69
CA ASP A 192 -26.06 1.25 0.41
C ASP A 192 -27.52 1.30 -0.06
N ASP A 193 -27.73 1.71 -1.31
CA ASP A 193 -29.05 1.92 -1.91
C ASP A 193 -29.29 0.97 -3.09
N ARG A 194 -28.64 -0.20 -3.09
CA ARG A 194 -28.76 -1.16 -4.20
C ARG A 194 -30.14 -1.79 -4.37
N THR A 195 -31.01 -1.64 -3.36
CA THR A 195 -32.42 -2.05 -3.48
C THR A 195 -33.17 -1.22 -4.51
N ASN A 196 -32.74 0.04 -4.74
CA ASN A 196 -33.32 0.92 -5.74
C ASN A 196 -32.62 0.84 -7.09
N ASN A 197 -31.29 0.66 -7.10
CA ASN A 197 -30.53 0.50 -8.34
C ASN A 197 -29.27 -0.35 -8.09
N PRO A 198 -29.00 -1.40 -8.89
CA PRO A 198 -27.91 -2.34 -8.63
C PRO A 198 -26.51 -1.70 -8.54
N VAL A 199 -26.26 -0.53 -9.15
CA VAL A 199 -24.96 0.15 -9.07
C VAL A 199 -24.82 1.09 -7.86
N LYS A 200 -25.91 1.38 -7.13
CA LYS A 200 -25.91 2.28 -5.96
C LYS A 200 -25.37 1.61 -4.69
N HIS A 201 -24.17 1.06 -4.80
CA HIS A 201 -23.41 0.60 -3.64
C HIS A 201 -23.01 1.79 -2.76
N ALA A 202 -22.79 1.57 -1.46
CA ALA A 202 -22.44 2.64 -0.51
C ALA A 202 -21.30 3.55 -1.00
N ILE A 203 -20.22 2.99 -1.57
CA ILE A 203 -19.10 3.77 -2.12
C ILE A 203 -19.51 4.64 -3.32
N MET A 204 -20.37 4.15 -4.20
CA MET A 204 -20.82 4.93 -5.35
C MET A 204 -21.71 6.08 -4.89
N VAL A 205 -22.61 5.81 -3.94
CA VAL A 205 -23.47 6.84 -3.34
C VAL A 205 -22.59 7.88 -2.65
N LEU A 206 -21.56 7.46 -1.92
CA LEU A 206 -20.61 8.35 -1.26
C LEU A 206 -19.90 9.28 -2.25
N ILE A 207 -19.44 8.76 -3.39
CA ILE A 207 -18.79 9.56 -4.44
C ILE A 207 -19.78 10.55 -5.06
N ASP A 208 -21.04 10.15 -5.31
CA ASP A 208 -22.09 11.07 -5.79
C ASP A 208 -22.33 12.20 -4.78
N LEU A 209 -22.39 11.87 -3.49
CA LEU A 209 -22.53 12.86 -2.43
C LEU A 209 -21.34 13.83 -2.40
N VAL A 210 -20.10 13.35 -2.54
CA VAL A 210 -18.92 14.21 -2.67
C VAL A 210 -18.99 15.09 -3.92
N ALA A 211 -19.49 14.56 -5.05
CA ALA A 211 -19.65 15.35 -6.26
C ALA A 211 -20.66 16.50 -6.07
N ARG A 212 -21.76 16.30 -5.31
CA ARG A 212 -22.75 17.36 -5.00
C ARG A 212 -22.13 18.55 -4.28
N THR A 213 -21.20 18.28 -3.38
CA THR A 213 -20.45 19.31 -2.63
C THR A 213 -19.64 20.23 -3.54
N GLN A 214 -19.35 19.73 -4.74
CA GLN A 214 -18.52 20.35 -5.78
C GLN A 214 -19.39 20.80 -6.98
N ASN A 215 -20.69 21.04 -6.76
CA ASN A 215 -21.67 21.41 -7.80
C ASN A 215 -21.89 20.35 -8.90
N GLY A 216 -21.67 19.08 -8.58
CA GLY A 216 -21.96 17.92 -9.43
C GLY A 216 -23.03 16.99 -8.83
N GLY A 217 -22.86 15.68 -9.07
CA GLY A 217 -23.77 14.63 -8.59
C GLY A 217 -25.06 14.52 -9.42
N VAL A 218 -25.62 13.32 -9.49
CA VAL A 218 -26.72 12.96 -10.39
C VAL A 218 -27.94 12.41 -9.62
N TRP A 219 -27.73 11.76 -8.48
CA TRP A 219 -28.63 10.67 -8.07
C TRP A 219 -29.91 10.86 -7.27
N ALA A 220 -30.54 12.03 -7.08
CA ALA A 220 -31.62 12.21 -6.08
C ALA A 220 -31.32 11.68 -4.64
N LYS A 221 -31.77 12.43 -3.63
CA LYS A 221 -31.39 12.19 -2.23
C LYS A 221 -32.23 11.07 -1.59
N SER A 222 -31.61 10.15 -0.86
CA SER A 222 -32.32 9.29 0.11
C SER A 222 -32.52 10.04 1.43
N ALA A 223 -33.64 9.81 2.11
CA ALA A 223 -33.94 10.44 3.40
C ALA A 223 -32.88 10.16 4.49
N HIS A 224 -32.09 9.09 4.32
CA HIS A 224 -31.07 8.65 5.27
C HIS A 224 -29.65 9.14 4.92
N ASP A 225 -29.47 9.78 3.76
CA ASP A 225 -28.17 10.29 3.33
C ASP A 225 -27.85 11.59 4.07
N TYR A 226 -26.73 11.59 4.80
CA TYR A 226 -26.22 12.79 5.46
C TYR A 226 -25.11 13.41 4.62
N PHE A 227 -25.26 14.71 4.36
CA PHE A 227 -24.26 15.53 3.74
C PHE A 227 -23.94 16.75 4.62
N CYS A 228 -22.68 17.17 4.64
CA CYS A 228 -22.26 18.41 5.26
C CYS A 228 -22.80 19.62 4.46
N ASP A 229 -24.05 20.04 4.73
CA ASP A 229 -24.70 21.17 4.05
C ASP A 229 -23.96 22.52 4.21
N SER A 230 -23.05 22.62 5.18
CA SER A 230 -22.12 23.74 5.21
C SER A 230 -21.13 23.55 4.07
N GLN A 231 -21.32 24.33 3.00
CA GLN A 231 -20.32 24.68 1.99
C GLN A 231 -18.95 24.18 2.43
N ILE A 232 -18.38 23.16 1.76
CA ILE A 232 -16.96 22.85 1.93
C ILE A 232 -16.28 24.20 1.79
N LEU A 233 -15.79 24.73 2.91
CA LEU A 233 -15.33 26.11 2.96
C LEU A 233 -14.27 26.20 1.87
N LEU A 234 -14.39 27.21 1.02
CA LEU A 234 -13.40 27.59 0.00
C LEU A 234 -11.96 27.71 0.55
N ASP A 235 -11.83 27.62 1.88
CA ASP A 235 -10.64 27.72 2.70
C ASP A 235 -10.00 26.36 3.04
N SER A 236 -10.35 25.25 2.39
CA SER A 236 -9.40 24.12 2.31
C SER A 236 -8.21 24.56 1.43
N PHE A 237 -7.34 25.41 1.98
CA PHE A 237 -6.26 26.15 1.31
C PHE A 237 -5.28 25.27 0.51
N HIS A 238 -5.35 23.95 0.67
CA HIS A 238 -4.44 22.97 0.07
C HIS A 238 -4.86 22.41 -1.29
N HIS A 239 -6.08 22.68 -1.79
CA HIS A 239 -6.57 22.08 -3.05
C HIS A 239 -6.83 23.07 -4.20
N LYS A 240 -6.13 24.22 -4.25
CA LYS A 240 -6.23 25.17 -5.38
C LYS A 240 -5.30 24.81 -6.56
N LYS A 241 -5.88 24.38 -7.69
CA LYS A 241 -5.44 24.60 -9.11
C LYS A 241 -6.46 23.91 -10.06
N ARG A 242 -6.96 24.44 -11.19
CA ARG A 242 -6.67 25.60 -12.09
C ARG A 242 -8.00 26.27 -12.51
N ASP A 243 -8.09 27.60 -12.69
CA ASP A 243 -7.67 28.33 -13.90
C ASP A 243 -7.92 29.85 -13.75
N VAL A 244 -7.02 30.66 -14.32
CA VAL A 244 -7.02 32.13 -14.48
C VAL A 244 -8.11 32.66 -15.45
N ASN A 245 -8.80 31.80 -16.20
CA ASN A 245 -9.73 32.14 -17.29
C ASN A 245 -11.21 31.80 -17.02
N GLY A 246 -11.66 31.80 -15.76
CA GLY A 246 -13.02 32.22 -15.43
C GLY A 246 -14.22 31.56 -16.15
N PHE A 247 -14.26 30.22 -16.26
CA PHE A 247 -15.54 29.51 -16.36
C PHE A 247 -15.82 28.88 -15.00
N GLY A 248 -17.00 29.13 -14.42
CA GLY A 248 -17.38 28.72 -13.06
C GLY A 248 -17.14 27.22 -12.83
N LYS A 249 -16.00 26.89 -12.22
CA LYS A 249 -15.53 25.52 -11.99
C LYS A 249 -15.95 25.03 -10.59
N PRO A 250 -16.01 23.70 -10.38
CA PRO A 250 -16.27 23.09 -9.09
C PRO A 250 -15.46 23.75 -7.97
N VAL A 251 -16.13 24.07 -6.87
CA VAL A 251 -15.50 24.58 -5.65
C VAL A 251 -15.02 23.37 -4.85
N GLY A 252 -13.72 23.08 -4.88
CA GLY A 252 -13.11 21.97 -4.13
C GLY A 252 -12.13 21.12 -4.94
N PRO A 253 -11.49 20.11 -4.31
CA PRO A 253 -10.67 19.13 -5.02
C PRO A 253 -11.49 18.33 -6.04
N TYR A 254 -10.84 17.68 -7.00
CA TYR A 254 -11.54 16.75 -7.90
C TYR A 254 -12.06 15.53 -7.11
N LEU A 255 -13.38 15.40 -6.94
CA LEU A 255 -14.03 14.33 -6.20
C LEU A 255 -13.37 14.11 -4.82
N CYS A 256 -12.89 12.90 -4.56
CA CYS A 256 -12.31 12.50 -3.27
C CYS A 256 -10.78 12.71 -3.21
N THR A 257 -10.21 13.59 -4.05
CA THR A 257 -8.76 13.79 -4.09
C THR A 257 -8.23 14.21 -2.72
N GLY A 258 -7.39 13.39 -2.11
CA GLY A 258 -6.80 13.67 -0.79
C GLY A 258 -7.64 13.22 0.41
N TYR A 259 -8.84 12.69 0.20
CA TYR A 259 -9.77 12.29 1.26
C TYR A 259 -9.55 10.85 1.75
N ASP A 260 -9.96 10.59 2.98
CA ASP A 260 -9.98 9.24 3.57
C ASP A 260 -11.42 8.72 3.59
N VAL A 261 -11.59 7.46 3.18
CA VAL A 261 -12.89 6.78 3.13
C VAL A 261 -12.93 5.64 4.15
N TYR A 262 -14.03 5.55 4.89
CA TYR A 262 -14.32 4.48 5.84
C TYR A 262 -15.54 3.72 5.35
N VAL A 263 -15.47 2.39 5.24
CA VAL A 263 -16.58 1.56 4.78
C VAL A 263 -16.71 0.28 5.61
N THR A 264 -17.92 -0.05 6.01
CA THR A 264 -18.19 -1.21 6.90
C THR A 264 -17.80 -2.56 6.30
N ARG A 265 -17.94 -2.72 4.98
CA ARG A 265 -17.64 -3.95 4.24
C ARG A 265 -16.66 -3.68 3.11
N GLU A 266 -15.71 -4.60 2.89
CA GLU A 266 -14.71 -4.48 1.83
C GLU A 266 -15.34 -4.17 0.46
N PRO A 267 -14.89 -3.11 -0.25
CA PRO A 267 -15.38 -2.75 -1.57
C PRO A 267 -15.20 -3.87 -2.61
N CYS A 268 -16.24 -4.08 -3.43
CA CYS A 268 -16.13 -4.92 -4.63
C CYS A 268 -15.28 -4.24 -5.71
N GLN A 269 -14.99 -4.96 -6.81
CA GLN A 269 -14.18 -4.46 -7.93
C GLN A 269 -14.66 -3.11 -8.50
N MET A 270 -15.98 -2.97 -8.72
CA MET A 270 -16.58 -1.71 -9.20
C MET A 270 -16.28 -0.54 -8.24
N CYS A 271 -16.55 -0.75 -6.94
CA CYS A 271 -16.34 0.29 -5.93
C CYS A 271 -14.85 0.61 -5.73
N ALA A 272 -13.99 -0.40 -5.74
CA ALA A 272 -12.54 -0.23 -5.66
C ALA A 272 -12.01 0.59 -6.84
N MET A 273 -12.45 0.30 -8.07
CA MET A 273 -12.05 1.06 -9.25
C MET A 273 -12.60 2.50 -9.22
N ALA A 274 -13.83 2.69 -8.72
CA ALA A 274 -14.40 4.03 -8.55
C ALA A 274 -13.60 4.89 -7.57
N LEU A 275 -13.07 4.29 -6.49
CA LEU A 275 -12.18 4.96 -5.54
C LEU A 275 -10.85 5.40 -6.19
N ILE A 276 -10.29 4.57 -7.09
CA ILE A 276 -9.11 4.94 -7.90
C ILE A 276 -9.43 6.16 -8.78
N HIS A 277 -10.54 6.11 -9.51
CA HIS A 277 -10.96 7.21 -10.37
C HIS A 277 -11.32 8.49 -9.61
N SER A 278 -11.68 8.37 -8.33
CA SER A 278 -11.97 9.49 -7.44
C SER A 278 -10.75 10.02 -6.69
N ARG A 279 -9.57 9.42 -6.93
CA ARG A 279 -8.28 9.81 -6.33
C ARG A 279 -8.25 9.84 -4.80
N VAL A 280 -8.99 8.92 -4.16
CA VAL A 280 -8.98 8.79 -2.69
C VAL A 280 -7.55 8.63 -2.17
N ARG A 281 -7.27 9.13 -0.97
CA ARG A 281 -5.96 8.99 -0.31
C ARG A 281 -5.83 7.66 0.41
N ARG A 282 -6.81 7.33 1.25
CA ARG A 282 -6.85 6.09 2.03
C ARG A 282 -8.25 5.50 2.10
N VAL A 283 -8.31 4.18 2.24
CA VAL A 283 -9.56 3.44 2.48
C VAL A 283 -9.39 2.55 3.71
N PHE A 284 -10.29 2.69 4.66
CA PHE A 284 -10.41 1.88 5.85
C PHE A 284 -11.66 1.02 5.73
N TYR A 285 -11.54 -0.31 5.85
CA TYR A 285 -12.71 -1.18 5.86
C TYR A 285 -12.79 -2.08 7.09
N GLY A 286 -14.03 -2.38 7.51
CA GLY A 286 -14.27 -3.16 8.73
C GLY A 286 -14.09 -4.65 8.53
N CYS A 287 -14.99 -5.28 7.79
CA CYS A 287 -14.97 -6.72 7.52
C CYS A 287 -14.67 -7.04 6.05
N SER A 288 -14.06 -8.20 5.81
CA SER A 288 -13.74 -8.69 4.47
C SER A 288 -15.01 -9.14 3.72
N TYR A 289 -14.95 -9.17 2.39
CA TYR A 289 -16.09 -9.58 1.55
C TYR A 289 -15.66 -10.61 0.52
N LYS A 290 -16.48 -11.64 0.27
CA LYS A 290 -16.18 -12.70 -0.71
C LYS A 290 -15.85 -12.19 -2.11
N ASN A 291 -16.45 -11.06 -2.53
CA ASN A 291 -16.16 -10.41 -3.81
C ASN A 291 -15.36 -9.11 -3.64
N GLY A 292 -14.65 -8.98 -2.52
CA GLY A 292 -13.85 -7.83 -2.16
C GLY A 292 -12.58 -7.72 -3.00
N ALA A 293 -12.22 -6.50 -3.37
CA ALA A 293 -11.15 -6.19 -4.32
C ALA A 293 -10.01 -5.36 -3.72
N LEU A 294 -9.98 -5.21 -2.39
CA LEU A 294 -8.92 -4.49 -1.68
C LEU A 294 -8.03 -5.40 -0.83
N GLY A 295 -8.34 -6.69 -0.75
CA GLY A 295 -7.51 -7.68 -0.07
C GLY A 295 -7.98 -9.13 -0.27
N THR A 296 -9.28 -9.36 -0.49
CA THR A 296 -9.83 -10.73 -0.57
C THR A 296 -9.52 -11.42 -1.90
N LEU A 297 -10.08 -10.94 -3.02
CA LEU A 297 -9.83 -11.55 -4.34
C LEU A 297 -8.59 -10.98 -5.01
N ILE A 298 -8.45 -9.66 -4.93
CA ILE A 298 -7.38 -8.88 -5.55
C ILE A 298 -7.03 -7.69 -4.66
N LYS A 299 -5.89 -7.07 -4.91
CA LYS A 299 -5.44 -5.82 -4.28
C LYS A 299 -5.42 -4.73 -5.35
N LEU A 300 -6.60 -4.30 -5.79
CA LEU A 300 -6.71 -3.44 -6.98
C LEU A 300 -5.94 -2.12 -6.80
N HIS A 301 -5.90 -1.59 -5.58
CA HIS A 301 -5.16 -0.39 -5.21
C HIS A 301 -3.64 -0.49 -5.38
N THR A 302 -3.08 -1.70 -5.54
CA THR A 302 -1.64 -1.93 -5.74
C THR A 302 -1.25 -2.25 -7.19
N VAL A 303 -2.21 -2.27 -8.12
CA VAL A 303 -1.93 -2.65 -9.53
C VAL A 303 -1.17 -1.53 -10.25
N ARG A 304 0.14 -1.75 -10.47
CA ARG A 304 1.10 -0.76 -11.02
C ARG A 304 0.70 -0.10 -12.34
N ALA A 305 -0.15 -0.75 -13.14
CA ALA A 305 -0.60 -0.22 -14.43
C ALA A 305 -1.70 0.86 -14.31
N LEU A 306 -2.23 1.10 -13.10
CA LEU A 306 -3.27 2.10 -12.85
C LEU A 306 -2.66 3.47 -12.56
N ASN A 307 -3.37 4.53 -12.95
CA ASN A 307 -2.87 5.92 -12.89
C ASN A 307 -2.93 6.57 -11.51
N HIS A 308 -3.54 5.90 -10.52
CA HIS A 308 -3.64 6.37 -9.13
C HIS A 308 -3.60 5.20 -8.17
N HIS A 309 -3.02 5.42 -6.99
CA HIS A 309 -2.89 4.44 -5.92
C HIS A 309 -3.29 5.06 -4.59
N TYR A 310 -3.86 4.24 -3.71
CA TYR A 310 -4.25 4.65 -2.36
C TYR A 310 -3.93 3.58 -1.34
N GLU A 311 -3.79 3.98 -0.08
CA GLU A 311 -3.48 3.05 1.00
C GLU A 311 -4.77 2.40 1.52
N VAL A 312 -4.68 1.11 1.86
CA VAL A 312 -5.81 0.36 2.39
C VAL A 312 -5.48 -0.18 3.76
N PHE A 313 -6.44 -0.03 4.68
CA PHE A 313 -6.38 -0.56 6.02
C PHE A 313 -7.66 -1.36 6.31
N LYS A 314 -7.53 -2.49 7.00
CA LYS A 314 -8.64 -3.40 7.31
C LYS A 314 -8.77 -3.67 8.80
N GLY A 315 -9.93 -4.18 9.21
CA GLY A 315 -10.15 -4.73 10.55
C GLY A 315 -10.68 -3.71 11.57
N ILE A 316 -11.02 -2.49 11.15
CA ILE A 316 -11.57 -1.48 12.07
C ILE A 316 -13.02 -1.80 12.42
N TYR A 317 -13.32 -2.01 13.70
CA TYR A 317 -14.64 -2.53 14.13
C TYR A 317 -15.05 -3.80 13.36
N GLU A 318 -14.10 -4.72 13.13
CA GLU A 318 -14.33 -5.90 12.30
C GLU A 318 -15.52 -6.74 12.77
N HIS A 319 -15.62 -7.00 14.08
CA HIS A 319 -16.70 -7.81 14.65
C HIS A 319 -18.06 -7.15 14.51
N GLU A 320 -18.16 -5.86 14.80
CA GLU A 320 -19.39 -5.09 14.68
C GLU A 320 -19.82 -4.99 13.21
N CYS A 321 -18.88 -4.78 12.30
CA CYS A 321 -19.16 -4.78 10.87
C CYS A 321 -19.63 -6.16 10.40
N GLN A 322 -19.01 -7.25 10.88
CA GLN A 322 -19.40 -8.60 10.52
C GLN A 322 -20.81 -8.97 11.03
N SER A 323 -21.21 -8.46 12.20
CA SER A 323 -22.55 -8.70 12.78
C SER A 323 -23.71 -8.03 12.03
N LEU A 324 -23.42 -7.19 11.05
CA LEU A 324 -24.43 -6.55 10.20
C LEU A 324 -24.98 -7.48 9.11
N PHE A 325 -24.33 -8.63 8.84
CA PHE A 325 -24.59 -9.48 7.68
C PHE A 325 -25.01 -10.91 8.02
#